data_AF-A0A853L459-F1
#
_entry.id   AF-A0A853L459-F1
#
_cell.length_a   1.000
_cell.length_b   1.000
_cell.length_c   1.000
_cell.angle_alpha   90.00
_cell.angle_beta   90.00
_cell.angle_gamma   90.00
#
_symmetry.space_group_name_H-M   'P 1'
#
loop_
_entity.id
_entity.type
_entity.pdbx_description
1 polymer ?
#
loop_
_entity_poly.entity_id
_entity_poly.type
_entity_poly.pdbx_seq_one_letter_code
_entity_poly.pdbx_strand_id
1 'polypeptide(L)'
;MSQTLGALIADAQEAYATAAVTYQGATIDQKVKSKPALDKAASQLVALQAKQLDEAKEVDAEDEAAMKQLRQQVNNAATLQTGLMTLVAVLTKFI
;
A
#
# COMPACT_ATOMS: atom_id res chain seq x y z
N MET A 1 20.65 -3.38 -3.53
CA MET A 1 20.66 -3.02 -2.10
C MET A 1 19.36 -3.52 -1.54
N SER A 2 19.38 -4.46 -0.62
CA SER A 2 18.15 -5.04 -0.04
C SER A 2 17.40 -3.93 0.70
N GLN A 3 16.20 -3.57 0.25
CA GLN A 3 15.33 -2.73 1.06
C GLN A 3 15.01 -3.52 2.33
N THR A 4 15.08 -2.86 3.48
CA THR A 4 14.57 -3.47 4.72
C THR A 4 13.06 -3.32 4.74
N LEU A 5 12.35 -4.19 5.47
CA LEU A 5 10.89 -4.10 5.63
C LEU A 5 10.43 -2.70 6.04
N GLY A 6 11.26 -1.95 6.75
CA GLY A 6 11.00 -0.57 7.17
C GLY A 6 10.97 0.43 6.03
N ALA A 7 11.86 0.26 5.04
CA ALA A 7 11.82 1.08 3.82
C ALA A 7 10.55 0.78 3.01
N LEU A 8 10.16 -0.50 2.92
CA LEU A 8 8.94 -0.89 2.22
C LEU A 8 7.68 -0.41 2.95
N ILE A 9 7.66 -0.44 4.28
CA ILE A 9 6.57 0.12 5.09
C ILE A 9 6.47 1.63 4.90
N ALA A 10 7.60 2.35 4.90
CA ALA A 10 7.62 3.79 4.65
C ALA A 10 7.05 4.10 3.26
N ASP A 11 7.47 3.37 2.23
CA ASP A 11 6.94 3.50 0.88
C ASP A 11 5.44 3.15 0.81
N ALA A 12 4.99 2.18 1.60
CA ALA A 12 3.59 1.76 1.64
C ALA A 12 2.73 2.83 2.30
N GLN A 13 3.23 3.45 3.38
CA GLN A 13 2.59 4.60 4.01
C GLN A 13 2.52 5.79 3.05
N GLU A 14 3.58 6.03 2.27
CA GLU A 14 3.62 7.13 1.30
C GLU A 14 2.64 6.89 0.13
N ALA A 15 2.59 5.65 -0.38
CA ALA A 15 1.61 5.24 -1.38
C ALA A 15 0.18 5.29 -0.84
N TYR A 16 -0.02 4.92 0.42
CA TYR A 16 -1.30 5.04 1.11
C TYR A 16 -1.73 6.50 1.29
N ALA A 17 -0.82 7.38 1.71
CA ALA A 17 -1.10 8.81 1.83
C ALA A 17 -1.46 9.42 0.48
N THR A 18 -0.72 9.07 -0.57
CA THR A 18 -1.04 9.46 -1.95
C THR A 18 -2.40 8.94 -2.36
N ALA A 19 -2.70 7.67 -2.09
CA ALA A 19 -4.00 7.07 -2.35
C ALA A 19 -5.14 7.78 -1.59
N ALA A 20 -4.91 8.20 -0.34
CA ALA A 20 -5.87 8.92 0.48
C ALA A 20 -6.12 10.35 -0.05
N VAL A 21 -5.10 11.01 -0.59
CA VAL A 21 -5.25 12.32 -1.25
C VAL A 21 -6.02 12.17 -2.57
N THR A 22 -5.64 11.21 -3.41
CA THR A 22 -6.35 10.88 -4.65
C THR A 22 -7.80 10.48 -4.35
N TYR A 23 -8.02 9.71 -3.28
CA TYR A 23 -9.33 9.33 -2.76
C TYR A 23 -10.16 10.57 -2.38
N GLN A 24 -9.57 11.53 -1.66
CA GLN A 24 -10.27 12.76 -1.28
C GLN A 24 -10.69 13.59 -2.49
N GLY A 25 -9.87 13.63 -3.55
CA GLY A 25 -10.17 14.27 -4.83
C GLY A 25 -11.10 13.46 -5.76
N ALA A 26 -11.32 12.17 -5.49
CA ALA A 26 -12.12 11.29 -6.32
C ALA A 26 -13.63 11.54 -6.16
N THR A 27 -14.39 11.13 -7.18
CA THR A 27 -15.87 11.21 -7.18
C THR A 27 -16.48 10.29 -6.13
N ILE A 28 -17.73 10.57 -5.71
CA ILE A 28 -18.43 9.79 -4.67
C ILE A 28 -18.48 8.29 -5.01
N ASP A 29 -18.73 7.95 -6.28
CA ASP A 29 -18.80 6.56 -6.74
C ASP A 29 -17.45 5.82 -6.58
N GLN A 30 -16.35 6.50 -6.92
CA GLN A 30 -14.99 5.98 -6.71
C GLN A 30 -14.67 5.87 -5.23
N LYS A 31 -15.09 6.85 -4.42
CA LYS A 31 -14.90 6.81 -2.97
C LYS A 31 -15.59 5.61 -2.33
N VAL A 32 -16.80 5.26 -2.76
CA VAL A 32 -17.50 4.08 -2.22
C VAL A 32 -16.77 2.78 -2.58
N LYS A 33 -16.24 2.67 -3.80
CA LYS A 33 -15.51 1.48 -4.28
C LYS A 33 -14.11 1.34 -3.68
N SER A 34 -13.39 2.44 -3.50
CA SER A 34 -12.02 2.45 -3.00
C SER A 34 -11.94 2.39 -1.47
N LYS A 35 -13.00 2.82 -0.74
CA LYS A 35 -13.03 2.84 0.73
C LYS A 35 -12.66 1.51 1.38
N PRO A 36 -13.26 0.36 1.03
CA PRO A 36 -12.89 -0.91 1.64
C PRO A 36 -11.44 -1.31 1.36
N ALA A 37 -10.90 -1.02 0.18
CA ALA A 37 -9.50 -1.28 -0.13
C ALA A 37 -8.56 -0.36 0.66
N LEU A 38 -8.95 0.89 0.87
CA LEU A 38 -8.23 1.88 1.66
C LEU A 38 -8.21 1.48 3.15
N ASP A 39 -9.35 1.12 3.75
CA ASP A 39 -9.43 0.65 5.13
C ASP A 39 -8.58 -0.62 5.36
N LYS A 40 -8.61 -1.54 4.39
CA LYS A 40 -7.84 -2.79 4.43
C LYS A 40 -6.34 -2.54 4.30
N ALA A 41 -5.93 -1.64 3.42
CA ALA A 41 -4.53 -1.22 3.29
C ALA A 41 -4.00 -0.60 4.58
N ALA A 42 -4.78 0.27 5.23
CA ALA A 42 -4.40 0.89 6.51
C ALA A 42 -4.23 -0.16 7.62
N SER A 43 -5.20 -1.07 7.76
CA SER A 43 -5.14 -2.14 8.76
C SER A 43 -3.94 -3.06 8.55
N GLN A 44 -3.63 -3.38 7.29
CA GLN A 44 -2.49 -4.21 6.97
C GLN A 44 -1.14 -3.51 7.12
N LEU A 45 -1.07 -2.19 6.85
CA LEU A 45 0.12 -1.39 7.12
C LEU A 45 0.46 -1.39 8.62
N VAL A 46 -0.55 -1.22 9.47
CA VAL A 46 -0.39 -1.25 10.93
C VAL A 46 0.03 -2.65 11.39
N ALA A 47 -0.59 -3.70 10.85
CA ALA A 47 -0.19 -5.08 11.15
C ALA A 47 1.25 -5.37 10.69
N LEU A 48 1.68 -4.81 9.55
CA LEU A 48 3.05 -4.93 9.07
C LEU A 48 4.05 -4.24 9.99
N GLN A 49 3.74 -3.00 10.40
CA GLN A 49 4.58 -2.27 11.36
C GLN A 49 4.71 -3.02 12.67
N ALA A 50 3.61 -3.58 13.17
CA ALA A 50 3.62 -4.39 14.38
C ALA A 50 4.46 -5.67 14.21
N LYS A 51 4.38 -6.36 13.06
CA LYS A 51 5.21 -7.54 12.78
C LYS A 51 6.67 -7.24 12.51
N GLN A 52 6.99 -6.09 11.90
CA GLN A 52 8.37 -5.68 11.66
C GLN A 52 9.13 -5.51 12.99
N LEU A 53 8.44 -5.07 14.04
CA LEU A 53 9.01 -4.94 15.38
C LEU A 53 9.37 -6.30 16.00
N ASP A 54 8.78 -7.39 15.53
CA ASP A 54 8.97 -8.75 16.05
C ASP A 54 10.01 -9.56 15.26
N GLU A 55 10.05 -9.42 13.93
CA GLU A 55 10.99 -10.14 13.06
C GLU A 55 11.56 -9.24 11.95
N ALA A 56 12.90 -9.16 11.87
CA ALA A 56 13.61 -8.50 10.78
C ALA A 56 13.50 -9.33 9.48
N LYS A 57 12.32 -9.32 8.85
CA LYS A 57 12.13 -9.91 7.51
C LYS A 57 12.84 -9.07 6.45
N GLU A 58 13.62 -9.74 5.60
CA GLU A 58 14.17 -9.14 4.39
C GLU A 58 13.05 -9.00 3.34
N VAL A 59 13.08 -7.89 2.60
CA VAL A 59 12.17 -7.61 1.48
C VAL A 59 12.82 -8.12 0.20
N ASP A 60 12.07 -8.89 -0.59
CA ASP A 60 12.54 -9.35 -1.89
C ASP A 60 12.28 -8.33 -3.00
N ALA A 61 13.04 -8.44 -4.09
CA ALA A 61 12.96 -7.52 -5.24
C ALA A 61 11.56 -7.50 -5.90
N GLU A 62 10.78 -8.57 -5.76
CA GLU A 62 9.39 -8.64 -6.23
C GLU A 62 8.48 -7.65 -5.49
N ASP A 63 8.71 -7.46 -4.19
CA ASP A 63 7.88 -6.58 -3.37
C ASP A 63 8.22 -5.11 -3.64
N GLU A 64 9.49 -4.81 -3.89
CA GLU A 64 9.96 -3.52 -4.40
C GLU A 64 9.26 -3.16 -5.73
N ALA A 65 9.18 -4.13 -6.66
CA ALA A 65 8.53 -3.94 -7.95
C ALA A 65 7.02 -3.71 -7.79
N ALA A 66 6.36 -4.48 -6.92
CA ALA A 66 4.95 -4.33 -6.63
C ALA A 66 4.63 -2.97 -5.99
N MET A 67 5.52 -2.46 -5.13
CA MET A 67 5.41 -1.12 -4.53
C MET A 67 5.63 0.02 -5.52
N LYS A 68 6.51 -0.17 -6.50
CA LYS A 68 6.66 0.77 -7.63
C LYS A 68 5.40 0.81 -8.50
N GLN A 69 4.87 -0.35 -8.87
CA GLN A 69 3.62 -0.43 -9.62
C GLN A 69 2.46 0.18 -8.85
N LEU A 70 2.40 -0.08 -7.54
CA LEU A 70 1.44 0.55 -6.65
C LEU A 70 1.50 2.08 -6.74
N ARG A 71 2.69 2.68 -6.56
CA ARG A 71 2.85 4.14 -6.59
C ARG A 71 2.36 4.75 -7.90
N GLN A 72 2.57 4.07 -9.03
CA GLN A 72 2.01 4.49 -10.32
C GLN A 72 0.48 4.38 -10.36
N GLN A 73 -0.10 3.35 -9.77
CA GLN A 73 -1.54 3.13 -9.77
C GLN A 73 -2.30 4.05 -8.81
N VAL A 74 -1.74 4.38 -7.64
CA VAL A 74 -2.39 5.28 -6.65
C VAL A 74 -2.28 6.75 -7.02
N ASN A 75 -1.30 7.11 -7.87
CA ASN A 75 -1.18 8.45 -8.46
C ASN A 75 -2.30 8.76 -9.44
N ASN A 76 -3.05 7.76 -9.88
CA ASN A 76 -4.06 7.91 -10.91
C ASN A 76 -5.42 7.46 -10.38
N ALA A 77 -6.37 8.40 -10.28
CA ALA A 77 -7.67 8.16 -9.61
C ALA A 77 -8.47 7.00 -10.24
N ALA A 78 -8.32 6.78 -11.55
CA ALA A 78 -8.96 5.68 -12.26
C ALA A 78 -8.41 4.30 -11.83
N THR A 79 -7.14 4.21 -11.45
CA THR A 79 -6.48 2.98 -11.01
C THR A 79 -6.30 2.90 -9.50
N LEU A 80 -6.84 3.88 -8.75
CA LEU A 80 -6.72 3.96 -7.30
C LEU A 80 -7.19 2.67 -6.59
N GLN A 81 -8.30 2.10 -7.06
CA GLN A 81 -8.85 0.86 -6.51
C GLN A 81 -7.91 -0.32 -6.74
N THR A 82 -7.38 -0.47 -7.96
CA THR A 82 -6.41 -1.51 -8.30
C THR A 82 -5.12 -1.33 -7.52
N GLY A 83 -4.63 -0.09 -7.41
CA GLY A 83 -3.46 0.26 -6.62
C GLY A 83 -3.66 -0.16 -5.17
N LEU A 84 -4.72 0.28 -4.52
CA LEU A 84 -5.01 -0.13 -3.14
C LEU A 84 -5.12 -1.66 -2.98
N MET A 85 -5.69 -2.38 -3.96
CA MET A 85 -5.69 -3.84 -3.94
C MET A 85 -4.28 -4.45 -4.06
N THR A 86 -3.42 -3.88 -4.91
CA THR A 86 -2.01 -4.28 -5.01
C THR A 86 -1.27 -3.99 -3.70
N LEU A 87 -1.50 -2.84 -3.05
CA LEU A 87 -0.92 -2.52 -1.75
C LEU A 87 -1.33 -3.56 -0.71
N VAL A 88 -2.61 -3.87 -0.63
CA VAL A 88 -3.13 -4.92 0.26
C VAL A 88 -2.48 -6.27 -0.06
N ALA A 89 -2.37 -6.66 -1.32
CA ALA A 89 -1.75 -7.93 -1.70
C ALA A 89 -0.28 -8.01 -1.26
N VAL A 90 0.50 -6.94 -1.46
CA VAL A 90 1.89 -6.83 -1.02
C VAL A 90 1.98 -6.90 0.51
N LEU A 91 1.18 -6.11 1.23
CA LEU A 91 1.19 -6.13 2.69
C LEU A 91 0.78 -7.51 3.24
N THR A 92 -0.22 -8.16 2.62
CA THR A 92 -0.65 -9.52 3.02
C THR A 92 0.46 -10.56 2.89
N LYS A 93 1.41 -10.40 1.95
CA LYS A 93 2.55 -11.30 1.78
C LYS A 93 3.49 -11.27 3.00
N PHE A 94 3.54 -10.13 3.68
CA PHE A 94 4.45 -9.90 4.79
C PHE A 94 3.80 -10.14 6.17
N ILE A 95 2.46 -10.04 6.27
CA ILE A 95 1.66 -10.45 7.44
C ILE A 95 1.56 -11.97 7.48
#